data_AF-A0A967LHC0-F1
#
_entry.id   AF-A0A967LHC0-F1
#
_cell.length_a   1.000
_cell.length_b   1.000
_cell.length_c   1.000
_cell.angle_alpha   90.00
_cell.angle_beta   90.00
_cell.angle_gamma   90.00
#
_symmetry.space_group_name_H-M   'P 1'
#
loop_
_entity.id
_entity.type
_entity.pdbx_description
1 polymer ?
#
loop_
_entity_poly.entity_id
_entity_poly.type
_entity_poly.pdbx_seq_one_letter_code
_entity_poly.pdbx_strand_id
1 'polypeptide(L)'
;MIYFRETEDADWGEVASFPAEETANPIRVHPGGRHLYMATNHGDTDLTGLALLDLETGELEYLERDPEGEVDLAGATFSELTDSLLATVYVADTVRIYPKTDWARNVLSDLRSIHEGTPNISSMTRDETAMVVSFDAPRDPGATYHYDAESGEHEFLFRPRPWLEPDHLADMRPVRFQARDGLTLHGYLTTPVGVEARQLPMVLYVHGGPWARDAWGYDPVAQLLANRGYAVLQVNYRGSTGYGKAFYNAAVGEFAGAMHDDLIDGVEWAIAQGIA
;
A
#
# COMPACT_ATOMS: atom_id res chain seq x y z
N MET A 1 -20.60 -5.54 -9.94
CA MET A 1 -21.03 -6.61 -10.87
C MET A 1 -19.84 -7.08 -11.67
N ILE A 2 -19.73 -8.39 -11.90
CA ILE A 2 -18.74 -9.03 -12.77
C ILE A 2 -19.52 -9.72 -13.90
N TYR A 3 -19.12 -9.41 -15.13
CA TYR A 3 -19.67 -10.02 -16.32
C TYR A 3 -18.57 -10.81 -17.03
N PHE A 4 -18.93 -11.95 -17.60
CA PHE A 4 -18.02 -12.83 -18.33
C PHE A 4 -18.68 -13.34 -19.61
N ARG A 5 -17.86 -13.61 -20.62
CA ARG A 5 -18.24 -14.32 -21.85
C ARG A 5 -17.09 -15.25 -22.22
N GLU A 6 -17.44 -16.47 -22.63
CA GLU A 6 -16.44 -17.51 -22.94
C GLU A 6 -15.69 -17.24 -24.24
N THR A 7 -16.36 -16.64 -25.22
CA THR A 7 -15.81 -16.32 -26.53
C THR A 7 -16.14 -14.88 -26.94
N GLU A 8 -15.46 -14.37 -27.97
CA GLU A 8 -15.68 -13.01 -28.46
C GLU A 8 -17.10 -12.81 -29.05
N ASP A 9 -17.69 -13.88 -29.60
CA ASP A 9 -19.02 -13.88 -30.21
C ASP A 9 -20.14 -14.23 -29.22
N ALA A 10 -19.81 -14.67 -28.00
CA ALA A 10 -20.79 -14.99 -26.98
C ALA A 10 -21.37 -13.72 -26.32
N ASP A 11 -22.62 -13.82 -25.87
CA ASP A 11 -23.27 -12.79 -25.05
C ASP A 11 -22.61 -12.71 -23.67
N TRP A 12 -22.60 -11.52 -23.08
CA TRP A 12 -22.14 -11.31 -21.71
C TRP A 12 -23.16 -11.88 -20.71
N GLY A 13 -22.69 -12.74 -19.82
CA GLY A 13 -23.44 -13.22 -18.66
C GLY A 13 -22.99 -12.53 -17.37
N GLU A 14 -23.93 -12.24 -16.47
CA GLU A 14 -23.60 -11.82 -15.10
C GLU A 14 -23.14 -13.04 -14.30
N VAL A 15 -21.95 -12.97 -13.71
CA VAL A 15 -21.36 -14.03 -12.87
C VAL A 15 -21.60 -13.76 -11.40
N ALA A 16 -21.38 -12.51 -10.98
CA ALA A 16 -21.47 -12.11 -9.58
C ALA A 16 -21.81 -10.63 -9.43
N SER A 17 -22.49 -10.28 -8.34
CA SER A 17 -22.74 -8.90 -7.95
C SER A 17 -22.32 -8.67 -6.52
N PHE A 18 -21.78 -7.49 -6.26
CA PHE A 18 -21.15 -7.10 -5.01
C PHE A 18 -21.81 -5.82 -4.50
N PRO A 19 -22.13 -5.72 -3.19
CA PRO A 19 -22.56 -4.48 -2.57
C PRO A 19 -21.56 -3.33 -2.78
N ALA A 20 -22.04 -2.09 -2.72
CA ALA A 20 -21.19 -0.92 -2.94
C ALA A 20 -20.23 -0.66 -1.76
N GLU A 21 -20.56 -1.20 -0.59
CA GLU A 21 -19.83 -1.10 0.67
C GLU A 21 -18.65 -2.08 0.75
N GLU A 22 -18.49 -2.94 -0.27
CA GLU A 22 -17.47 -3.97 -0.34
C GLU A 22 -16.53 -3.74 -1.53
N THR A 23 -15.29 -4.19 -1.37
CA THR A 23 -14.28 -4.21 -2.42
C THR A 23 -14.46 -5.46 -3.27
N ALA A 24 -14.47 -5.30 -4.58
CA ALA A 24 -14.52 -6.40 -5.55
C ALA A 24 -13.74 -6.03 -6.81
N ASN A 25 -12.42 -6.14 -6.73
CA ASN A 25 -11.51 -5.74 -7.81
C ASN A 25 -10.94 -6.97 -8.53
N PRO A 26 -11.22 -7.16 -9.83
CA PRO A 26 -10.59 -8.22 -10.60
C PRO A 26 -9.10 -7.93 -10.81
N ILE A 27 -8.26 -8.96 -10.67
CA ILE A 27 -6.81 -8.88 -10.83
C ILE A 27 -6.39 -9.49 -12.17
N ARG A 28 -6.62 -10.80 -12.35
CA ARG A 28 -6.31 -11.52 -13.59
C ARG A 28 -7.10 -12.81 -13.70
N VAL A 29 -7.35 -13.26 -14.92
CA VAL A 29 -7.93 -14.59 -15.18
C VAL A 29 -6.87 -15.66 -14.85
N HIS A 30 -7.28 -16.69 -14.12
CA HIS A 30 -6.45 -17.86 -13.83
C HIS A 30 -6.17 -18.64 -15.13
N PRO A 31 -5.00 -19.28 -15.32
CA PRO A 31 -4.61 -19.93 -16.59
C PRO A 31 -5.61 -20.93 -17.16
N GLY A 32 -6.34 -21.61 -16.27
CA GLY A 32 -7.40 -22.54 -16.65
C GLY A 32 -8.66 -21.90 -17.24
N GLY A 33 -8.74 -20.57 -17.33
CA GLY A 33 -9.87 -19.82 -17.92
C GLY A 33 -11.17 -19.84 -17.11
N ARG A 34 -11.28 -20.72 -16.13
CA ARG A 34 -12.47 -20.92 -15.29
C ARG A 34 -12.55 -19.97 -14.08
N HIS A 35 -11.41 -19.49 -13.57
CA HIS A 35 -11.39 -18.69 -12.36
C HIS A 35 -10.81 -17.30 -12.61
N LEU A 36 -11.21 -16.34 -11.79
CA LEU A 36 -10.72 -14.96 -11.78
C LEU A 36 -10.13 -14.65 -10.41
N TYR A 37 -8.86 -14.25 -10.36
CA TYR A 37 -8.27 -13.70 -9.14
C TYR A 37 -8.91 -12.35 -8.82
N MET A 38 -9.31 -12.16 -7.57
CA MET A 38 -10.00 -10.99 -7.07
C MET A 38 -9.29 -10.48 -5.81
N ALA A 39 -9.13 -9.17 -5.70
CA ALA A 39 -8.96 -8.52 -4.39
C ALA A 39 -10.36 -8.16 -3.87
N THR A 40 -10.81 -8.83 -2.81
CA THR A 40 -12.17 -8.61 -2.29
C THR A 40 -12.29 -8.84 -0.78
N ASN A 41 -13.22 -8.13 -0.16
CA ASN A 41 -13.70 -8.40 1.21
C ASN A 41 -15.20 -8.77 1.23
N HIS A 42 -15.68 -9.38 0.15
CA HIS A 42 -17.05 -9.85 0.05
C HIS A 42 -17.42 -10.87 1.14
N GLY A 43 -18.59 -10.71 1.74
CA GLY A 43 -19.13 -11.62 2.76
C GLY A 43 -18.64 -11.27 4.16
N ASP A 44 -18.38 -12.28 4.99
CA ASP A 44 -18.14 -12.11 6.44
C ASP A 44 -16.72 -11.67 6.81
N THR A 45 -15.95 -11.09 5.88
CA THR A 45 -14.59 -10.60 6.12
C THR A 45 -14.54 -9.08 6.04
N ASP A 46 -13.79 -8.46 6.95
CA ASP A 46 -13.60 -7.01 6.95
C ASP A 46 -12.47 -6.58 5.99
N LEU A 47 -11.32 -7.26 6.12
CA LEU A 47 -10.12 -7.00 5.33
C LEU A 47 -10.23 -7.65 3.95
N THR A 48 -9.73 -6.93 2.96
CA THR A 48 -9.57 -7.39 1.58
C THR A 48 -8.51 -8.46 1.51
N GLY A 49 -8.87 -9.61 0.95
CA GLY A 49 -7.96 -10.72 0.66
C GLY A 49 -7.89 -11.03 -0.82
N LEU A 50 -6.97 -11.92 -1.17
CA LEU A 50 -6.92 -12.54 -2.50
C LEU A 50 -7.89 -13.71 -2.52
N ALA A 51 -8.82 -13.70 -3.46
CA ALA A 51 -9.78 -14.78 -3.68
C ALA A 51 -9.79 -15.23 -5.13
N LEU A 52 -10.31 -16.44 -5.38
CA LEU A 52 -10.69 -16.94 -6.69
C LEU A 52 -12.21 -16.91 -6.82
N LEU A 53 -12.70 -16.25 -7.86
CA LEU A 53 -14.08 -16.34 -8.30
C LEU A 53 -14.20 -17.42 -9.38
N ASP A 54 -15.03 -18.42 -9.19
CA ASP A 54 -15.43 -19.35 -10.25
C ASP A 54 -16.38 -18.65 -11.22
N LEU A 55 -16.00 -18.58 -12.50
CA LEU A 55 -16.73 -17.85 -13.54
C LEU A 55 -17.98 -18.59 -14.06
N GLU A 56 -18.14 -19.87 -13.72
CA GLU A 56 -19.35 -20.65 -14.04
C GLU A 56 -20.36 -20.58 -12.88
N THR A 57 -19.91 -20.73 -11.64
CA THR A 57 -20.81 -20.83 -10.48
C THR A 57 -21.01 -19.51 -9.74
N GLY A 58 -20.10 -18.55 -9.90
CA GLY A 58 -20.07 -17.31 -9.12
C GLY A 58 -19.58 -17.48 -7.68
N GLU A 59 -19.10 -18.67 -7.31
CA GLU A 59 -18.60 -18.95 -5.96
C GLU A 59 -17.21 -18.32 -5.75
N LEU A 60 -16.96 -17.82 -4.54
CA LEU A 60 -15.69 -17.21 -4.12
C LEU A 60 -14.96 -18.10 -3.11
N GLU A 61 -13.68 -18.34 -3.37
CA GLU A 61 -12.75 -19.02 -2.46
C GLU A 61 -11.61 -18.08 -2.06
N TYR A 62 -11.43 -17.84 -0.76
CA TYR A 62 -10.32 -17.03 -0.25
C TYR A 62 -9.02 -17.84 -0.20
N LEU A 63 -7.97 -17.32 -0.85
CA LEU A 63 -6.65 -17.94 -0.88
C LEU A 63 -5.70 -17.33 0.14
N GLU A 64 -5.64 -16.00 0.20
CA GLU A 64 -4.67 -15.27 1.00
C GLU A 64 -5.31 -14.06 1.66
N ARG A 65 -4.83 -13.73 2.85
CA ARG A 65 -5.17 -12.54 3.62
C ARG A 65 -3.92 -12.05 4.32
N ASP A 66 -3.98 -10.83 4.86
CA ASP A 66 -2.89 -10.30 5.67
C ASP A 66 -2.56 -11.30 6.79
N PRO A 67 -1.34 -11.86 6.82
CA PRO A 67 -0.94 -12.80 7.86
C PRO A 67 -1.04 -12.24 9.27
N GLU A 68 -0.98 -10.91 9.43
CA GLU A 68 -1.13 -10.24 10.74
C GLU A 68 -2.55 -9.74 10.99
N GLY A 69 -3.43 -9.78 9.97
CA GLY A 69 -4.83 -9.39 10.10
C GLY A 69 -5.04 -7.92 10.45
N GLU A 70 -4.19 -7.01 9.94
CA GLU A 70 -4.27 -5.57 10.24
C GLU A 70 -4.78 -4.73 9.05
N VAL A 71 -4.45 -5.12 7.82
CA VAL A 71 -4.68 -4.28 6.63
C VAL A 71 -5.18 -5.07 5.42
N ASP A 72 -5.73 -4.34 4.45
CA ASP A 72 -6.14 -4.90 3.17
C ASP A 72 -4.96 -5.39 2.33
N LEU A 73 -5.21 -6.40 1.49
CA LEU A 73 -4.34 -6.74 0.37
C LEU A 73 -4.12 -5.52 -0.52
N ALA A 74 -2.86 -5.09 -0.64
CA ALA A 74 -2.46 -3.98 -1.48
C ALA A 74 -2.03 -4.42 -2.89
N GLY A 75 -1.55 -5.66 -3.03
CA GLY A 75 -1.15 -6.19 -4.33
C GLY A 75 -0.87 -7.69 -4.30
N ALA A 76 -0.97 -8.30 -5.47
CA ALA A 76 -0.57 -9.68 -5.72
C ALA A 76 0.29 -9.71 -6.99
N THR A 77 1.49 -10.27 -6.88
CA THR A 77 2.44 -10.40 -8.00
C THR A 77 2.40 -11.84 -8.50
N PHE A 78 2.30 -12.01 -9.81
CA PHE A 78 2.23 -13.31 -10.46
C PHE A 78 3.40 -13.47 -11.43
N SER A 79 3.80 -14.71 -11.63
CA SER A 79 4.76 -15.10 -12.65
C SER A 79 4.11 -14.98 -14.03
N GLU A 80 4.76 -14.31 -14.97
CA GLU A 80 4.35 -14.30 -16.37
C GLU A 80 4.78 -15.59 -17.11
N LEU A 81 5.72 -16.36 -16.54
CA LEU A 81 6.16 -17.64 -17.09
C LEU A 81 5.26 -18.81 -16.66
N THR A 82 4.85 -18.82 -15.40
CA THR A 82 4.16 -19.97 -14.77
C THR A 82 2.75 -19.64 -14.29
N ASP A 83 2.34 -18.37 -14.34
CA ASP A 83 1.10 -17.84 -13.77
C ASP A 83 0.92 -18.09 -12.26
N SER A 84 1.95 -18.59 -11.59
CA SER A 84 1.92 -18.84 -10.15
C SER A 84 1.98 -17.53 -9.37
N LEU A 85 1.31 -17.50 -8.21
CA LEU A 85 1.42 -16.38 -7.28
C LEU A 85 2.84 -16.33 -6.71
N LEU A 86 3.54 -15.22 -6.93
CA LEU A 86 4.91 -14.99 -6.48
C LEU A 86 4.96 -14.32 -5.10
N ALA A 87 4.11 -13.32 -4.89
CA ALA A 87 4.06 -12.58 -3.62
C ALA A 87 2.71 -11.90 -3.41
N THR A 88 2.37 -11.69 -2.14
CA THR A 88 1.29 -10.77 -1.72
C THR A 88 1.89 -9.61 -0.96
N VAL A 89 1.35 -8.41 -1.20
CA VAL A 89 1.83 -7.15 -0.65
C VAL A 89 0.73 -6.52 0.21
N TYR A 90 1.12 -6.01 1.37
CA TYR A 90 0.26 -5.32 2.33
C TYR A 90 0.95 -4.03 2.78
N VAL A 91 0.17 -2.99 3.07
CA VAL A 91 0.72 -1.70 3.54
C VAL A 91 0.17 -1.41 4.93
N ALA A 92 0.92 -1.77 5.97
CA ALA A 92 0.61 -1.41 7.35
C ALA A 92 1.24 -0.06 7.69
N ASP A 93 2.05 -0.02 8.75
CA ASP A 93 2.95 1.09 9.04
C ASP A 93 3.96 1.25 7.91
N THR A 94 4.53 0.13 7.44
CA THR A 94 5.38 0.04 6.25
C THR A 94 4.90 -1.08 5.32
N VAL A 95 5.52 -1.18 4.14
CA VAL A 95 5.19 -2.23 3.16
C VAL A 95 5.69 -3.59 3.64
N ARG A 96 4.79 -4.58 3.66
CA ARG A 96 5.06 -5.98 3.97
C ARG A 96 4.87 -6.81 2.70
N ILE A 97 5.94 -7.50 2.28
CA ILE A 97 5.95 -8.37 1.10
C ILE A 97 6.13 -9.81 1.59
N TYR A 98 5.15 -10.68 1.28
CA TYR A 98 5.18 -12.10 1.62
C TYR A 98 5.41 -12.94 0.36
N PRO A 99 6.64 -13.43 0.12
CA PRO A 99 6.92 -14.30 -1.01
C PRO A 99 6.26 -15.67 -0.84
N LYS A 100 5.77 -16.23 -1.95
CA LYS A 100 5.02 -17.48 -2.02
C LYS A 100 5.79 -18.61 -2.70
N THR A 101 6.88 -18.29 -3.36
CA THR A 101 7.82 -19.25 -3.96
C THR A 101 9.23 -19.07 -3.41
N ASP A 102 10.06 -20.10 -3.48
CA ASP A 102 11.47 -20.00 -3.09
C ASP A 102 12.24 -19.01 -3.96
N TRP A 103 11.92 -18.97 -5.27
CA TRP A 103 12.46 -17.97 -6.18
C TRP A 103 12.14 -16.55 -5.72
N ALA A 104 10.87 -16.24 -5.43
CA ALA A 104 10.47 -14.90 -4.98
C ALA A 104 11.10 -14.53 -3.63
N ARG A 105 11.29 -15.52 -2.75
CA ARG A 105 11.97 -15.34 -1.46
C ARG A 105 13.43 -14.96 -1.66
N ASN A 106 14.14 -15.66 -2.55
CA ASN A 106 15.54 -15.39 -2.86
C ASN A 106 15.71 -14.02 -3.51
N VAL A 107 14.92 -13.70 -4.54
CA VAL A 107 14.93 -12.39 -5.18
C VAL A 107 14.67 -11.27 -4.16
N LEU A 108 13.63 -11.39 -3.33
CA LEU A 108 13.34 -10.37 -2.31
C LEU A 108 14.49 -10.23 -1.29
N SER A 109 15.13 -11.34 -0.90
CA SER A 109 16.29 -11.32 0.00
C SER A 109 17.47 -10.57 -0.62
N ASP A 110 17.77 -10.84 -1.89
CA ASP A 110 18.85 -10.19 -2.63
C ASP A 110 18.57 -8.70 -2.78
N LEU A 111 17.36 -8.31 -3.20
CA LEU A 111 16.98 -6.91 -3.35
C LEU A 111 17.12 -6.12 -2.03
N ARG A 112 16.76 -6.73 -0.90
CA ARG A 112 16.95 -6.13 0.44
C ARG A 112 18.41 -6.00 0.85
N SER A 113 19.32 -6.76 0.24
CA SER A 113 20.77 -6.61 0.46
C SER A 113 21.38 -5.48 -0.37
N ILE A 114 20.74 -5.12 -1.49
CA ILE A 114 21.19 -4.05 -2.39
C ILE A 114 20.88 -2.68 -1.81
N HIS A 115 19.70 -2.50 -1.22
CA HIS A 115 19.22 -1.20 -0.74
C HIS A 115 18.25 -1.35 0.44
N GLU A 116 18.25 -0.39 1.37
CA GLU A 116 17.42 -0.44 2.59
C GLU A 116 15.93 -0.11 2.37
N GLY A 117 15.64 0.64 1.29
CA GLY A 117 14.28 1.01 0.90
C GLY A 117 13.42 -0.18 0.45
N THR A 118 12.11 0.06 0.32
CA THR A 118 11.17 -0.94 -0.19
C THR A 118 11.40 -1.17 -1.68
N PRO A 119 11.69 -2.41 -2.13
CA PRO A 119 11.83 -2.70 -3.54
C PRO A 119 10.48 -2.67 -4.26
N ASN A 120 10.48 -2.11 -5.46
CA ASN A 120 9.36 -2.12 -6.41
C ASN A 120 9.89 -2.50 -7.79
N ILE A 121 9.38 -3.62 -8.33
CA ILE A 121 9.74 -4.08 -9.67
C ILE A 121 8.88 -3.33 -10.68
N SER A 122 9.49 -2.39 -11.40
CA SER A 122 8.79 -1.56 -12.41
C SER A 122 8.65 -2.24 -13.77
N SER A 123 9.52 -3.20 -14.07
CA SER A 123 9.53 -3.95 -15.32
C SER A 123 10.31 -5.25 -15.14
N MET A 124 9.93 -6.29 -15.87
CA MET A 124 10.56 -7.60 -15.85
C MET A 124 10.45 -8.25 -17.24
N THR A 125 11.47 -8.98 -17.66
CA THR A 125 11.43 -9.77 -18.90
C THR A 125 10.46 -10.95 -18.78
N ARG A 126 9.98 -11.49 -19.90
CA ARG A 126 8.99 -12.59 -19.91
C ARG A 126 9.52 -13.91 -19.34
N ASP A 127 10.83 -14.10 -19.40
CA ASP A 127 11.55 -15.23 -18.79
C ASP A 127 11.94 -14.95 -17.33
N GLU A 128 11.60 -13.77 -16.80
CA GLU A 128 11.78 -13.36 -15.40
C GLU A 128 13.24 -13.27 -14.93
N THR A 129 14.18 -13.27 -15.87
CA THR A 129 15.62 -13.23 -15.60
C THR A 129 16.14 -11.82 -15.35
N ALA A 130 15.59 -10.80 -16.02
CA ALA A 130 16.05 -9.42 -15.90
C ALA A 130 14.93 -8.49 -15.42
N MET A 131 15.24 -7.65 -14.43
CA MET A 131 14.31 -6.74 -13.78
C MET A 131 14.84 -5.31 -13.73
N VAL A 132 13.93 -4.33 -13.83
CA VAL A 132 14.20 -2.95 -13.42
C VAL A 132 13.53 -2.72 -12.07
N VAL A 133 14.36 -2.53 -11.04
CA VAL A 133 13.90 -2.39 -9.66
C VAL A 133 14.21 -0.99 -9.16
N SER A 134 13.17 -0.31 -8.69
CA SER A 134 13.28 0.96 -7.97
C SER A 134 13.11 0.72 -6.47
N PHE A 135 13.80 1.48 -5.64
CA PHE A 135 13.62 1.46 -4.19
C PHE A 135 13.00 2.77 -3.71
N ASP A 136 12.16 2.71 -2.67
CA ASP A 136 11.62 3.90 -2.01
C ASP A 136 11.90 3.86 -0.50
N ALA A 137 12.39 4.97 0.05
CA ALA A 137 12.54 5.20 1.48
C ALA A 137 12.30 6.68 1.80
N PRO A 138 11.85 7.04 3.02
CA PRO A 138 11.59 8.43 3.39
C PRO A 138 12.77 9.37 3.15
N ARG A 139 13.99 8.86 3.39
CA ARG A 139 15.24 9.60 3.26
C ARG A 139 16.01 9.30 1.98
N ASP A 140 15.54 8.39 1.14
CA ASP A 140 16.10 8.16 -0.20
C ASP A 140 14.95 8.16 -1.23
N PRO A 141 14.80 9.26 -2.00
CA PRO A 141 13.73 9.41 -3.00
C PRO A 141 13.92 8.51 -4.23
N GLY A 142 14.87 7.59 -4.16
CA GLY A 142 14.89 6.37 -4.91
C GLY A 142 16.20 6.15 -5.64
N ALA A 143 16.58 4.88 -5.72
CA ALA A 143 17.63 4.38 -6.58
C ALA A 143 17.04 3.30 -7.49
N THR A 144 17.45 3.28 -8.75
CA THR A 144 16.97 2.33 -9.75
C THR A 144 18.12 1.49 -10.25
N TYR A 145 17.90 0.17 -10.29
CA TYR A 145 18.88 -0.83 -10.68
C TYR A 145 18.32 -1.72 -11.78
N HIS A 146 19.21 -2.20 -12.64
CA HIS A 146 19.00 -3.43 -13.38
C HIS A 146 19.43 -4.57 -12.46
N TYR A 147 18.62 -5.63 -12.36
CA TYR A 147 18.89 -6.80 -11.53
C TYR A 147 18.68 -8.06 -12.36
N ASP A 148 19.68 -8.95 -12.33
CA ASP A 148 19.64 -10.28 -12.93
C ASP A 148 19.30 -11.31 -11.84
N ALA A 149 18.15 -11.96 -11.98
CA ALA A 149 17.59 -12.86 -10.97
C ALA A 149 18.23 -14.26 -10.94
N GLU A 150 19.03 -14.62 -11.94
CA GLU A 150 19.74 -15.90 -11.96
C GLU A 150 21.08 -15.79 -11.24
N SER A 151 21.83 -14.73 -11.52
CA SER A 151 23.17 -14.49 -10.98
C SER A 151 23.18 -13.64 -9.71
N GLY A 152 22.13 -12.85 -9.47
CA GLY A 152 22.09 -11.82 -8.44
C GLY A 152 22.92 -10.56 -8.77
N GLU A 153 23.53 -10.51 -9.96
CA GLU A 153 24.26 -9.34 -10.43
C GLU A 153 23.32 -8.16 -10.61
N HIS A 154 23.79 -6.97 -10.25
CA HIS A 154 23.00 -5.76 -10.36
C HIS A 154 23.87 -4.58 -10.79
N GLU A 155 23.27 -3.71 -11.58
CA GLU A 155 23.88 -2.50 -12.08
C GLU A 155 23.03 -1.31 -11.66
N PHE A 156 23.66 -0.34 -10.99
CA PHE A 156 23.01 0.94 -10.71
C PHE A 156 22.75 1.68 -12.03
N LEU A 157 21.50 2.03 -12.28
CA LEU A 157 21.11 2.77 -13.48
C LEU A 157 21.09 4.27 -13.20
N PHE A 158 20.25 4.72 -12.25
CA PHE A 158 20.11 6.14 -11.92
C PHE A 158 19.37 6.37 -10.60
N ARG A 159 19.46 7.60 -10.09
CA ARG A 159 18.54 8.16 -9.08
C ARG A 159 17.61 9.16 -9.76
N PRO A 160 16.29 9.17 -9.48
CA PRO A 160 15.37 10.14 -10.09
C PRO A 160 15.61 11.58 -9.62
N ARG A 161 16.12 11.76 -8.39
CA ARG A 161 16.34 13.09 -7.77
C ARG A 161 17.77 13.19 -7.19
N PRO A 162 18.82 13.10 -8.03
CA PRO A 162 20.21 12.98 -7.56
C PRO A 162 20.73 14.25 -6.85
N TRP A 163 20.00 15.36 -6.93
CA TRP A 163 20.32 16.60 -6.21
C TRP A 163 19.80 16.64 -4.77
N LEU A 164 19.07 15.60 -4.33
CA LEU A 164 18.62 15.46 -2.94
C LEU A 164 19.57 14.54 -2.19
N GLU A 165 20.31 15.11 -1.25
CA GLU A 165 21.22 14.35 -0.37
C GLU A 165 20.42 13.67 0.76
N PRO A 166 20.51 12.34 0.95
CA PRO A 166 19.77 11.62 1.99
C PRO A 166 19.96 12.15 3.41
N ASP A 167 21.15 12.68 3.72
CA ASP A 167 21.46 13.28 5.02
C ASP A 167 20.70 14.58 5.31
N HIS A 168 20.14 15.21 4.27
CA HIS A 168 19.32 16.41 4.41
C HIS A 168 17.81 16.13 4.42
N LEU A 169 17.41 14.88 4.16
CA LEU A 169 16.00 14.48 4.13
C LEU A 169 15.55 13.97 5.50
N ALA A 170 14.35 14.38 5.88
CA ALA A 170 13.70 13.99 7.12
C ALA A 170 13.21 12.55 7.04
N ASP A 171 13.28 11.84 8.17
CA ASP A 171 12.65 10.53 8.28
C ASP A 171 11.13 10.68 8.43
N MET A 172 10.39 9.65 8.00
CA MET A 172 8.95 9.54 8.17
C MET A 172 8.65 8.41 9.15
N ARG A 173 8.05 8.75 10.29
CA ARG A 173 7.72 7.80 11.34
C ARG A 173 6.23 7.45 11.31
N PRO A 174 5.85 6.16 11.24
CA PRO A 174 4.47 5.75 11.45
C PRO A 174 3.98 6.16 12.84
N VAL A 175 2.72 6.59 12.92
CA VAL A 175 2.05 6.94 14.18
C VAL A 175 0.66 6.30 14.22
N ARG A 176 0.24 5.88 15.42
CA ARG A 176 -1.07 5.31 15.68
C ARG A 176 -1.62 5.90 16.98
N PHE A 177 -2.90 6.29 16.98
CA PHE A 177 -3.55 6.89 18.14
C PHE A 177 -5.06 6.64 18.11
N GLN A 178 -5.71 6.82 19.26
CA GLN A 178 -7.15 6.66 19.37
C GLN A 178 -7.85 7.98 19.09
N ALA A 179 -8.84 7.97 18.20
CA ALA A 179 -9.84 9.02 18.10
C ALA A 179 -10.72 9.06 19.36
N ARG A 180 -11.47 10.16 19.54
CA ARG A 180 -12.34 10.40 20.69
C ARG A 180 -13.45 9.36 20.86
N ASP A 181 -13.85 8.68 19.80
CA ASP A 181 -14.84 7.59 19.81
C ASP A 181 -14.20 6.20 19.94
N GLY A 182 -12.87 6.12 20.06
CA GLY A 182 -12.11 4.89 20.22
C GLY A 182 -11.68 4.23 18.92
N LEU A 183 -11.93 4.83 17.75
CA LEU A 183 -11.37 4.34 16.49
C LEU A 183 -9.84 4.50 16.51
N THR A 184 -9.11 3.45 16.14
CA THR A 184 -7.65 3.57 15.94
C THR A 184 -7.39 4.26 14.61
N LEU A 185 -6.71 5.40 14.67
CA LEU A 185 -6.25 6.16 13.50
C LEU A 185 -4.77 5.87 13.23
N HIS A 186 -4.43 5.91 11.94
CA HIS A 186 -3.09 5.65 11.44
C HIS A 186 -2.55 6.91 10.79
N GLY A 187 -1.23 7.04 10.68
CA GLY A 187 -0.65 8.20 10.04
C GLY A 187 0.86 8.17 10.02
N TYR A 188 1.41 9.30 9.62
CA TYR A 188 2.85 9.49 9.50
C TYR A 188 3.25 10.86 10.03
N LEU A 189 4.41 10.90 10.68
CA LEU A 189 4.99 12.11 11.22
C LEU A 189 6.40 12.31 10.65
N THR A 190 6.57 13.43 9.96
CA THR A 190 7.86 13.88 9.43
C THR A 190 8.29 15.11 10.24
N THR A 191 9.52 15.11 10.77
CA THR A 191 10.05 16.22 11.59
C THR A 191 11.37 16.76 11.04
N PRO A 192 11.69 18.05 11.28
CA PRO A 192 12.92 18.66 10.76
C PRO A 192 14.19 17.91 11.20
N VAL A 193 15.15 17.80 10.28
CA VAL A 193 16.46 17.18 10.55
C VAL A 193 17.29 18.06 11.48
N GLY A 194 17.93 17.46 12.48
CA GLY A 194 18.86 18.16 13.38
C GLY A 194 18.20 19.07 14.42
N VAL A 195 16.87 19.06 14.52
CA VAL A 195 16.10 19.79 15.53
C VAL A 195 15.38 18.77 16.41
N GLU A 196 15.33 19.01 17.72
CA GLU A 196 14.53 18.19 18.63
C GLU A 196 13.05 18.30 18.22
N ALA A 197 12.36 17.17 18.11
CA ALA A 197 10.94 17.10 17.77
C ALA A 197 10.06 17.52 18.96
N ARG A 198 10.18 18.78 19.39
CA ARG A 198 9.54 19.34 20.58
C ARG A 198 9.01 20.74 20.32
N GLN A 199 7.71 20.95 20.57
CA GLN A 199 7.02 22.24 20.46
C GLN A 199 7.32 22.97 19.13
N LEU A 200 7.34 22.20 18.04
CA LEU A 200 7.57 22.68 16.69
C LEU A 200 6.27 23.29 16.13
N PRO A 201 6.36 24.33 15.29
CA PRO A 201 5.22 24.69 14.47
C PRO A 201 4.82 23.47 13.62
N MET A 202 3.54 23.15 13.55
CA MET A 202 3.07 21.94 12.87
C MET A 202 2.13 22.29 11.70
N VAL A 203 2.24 21.51 10.63
CA VAL A 203 1.27 21.45 9.54
C VAL A 203 0.59 20.09 9.57
N LEU A 204 -0.72 20.09 9.72
CA LEU A 204 -1.55 18.93 9.41
C LEU A 204 -1.70 18.87 7.88
N TYR A 205 -1.07 17.89 7.24
CA TYR A 205 -1.09 17.69 5.80
C TYR A 205 -2.08 16.56 5.48
N VAL A 206 -3.24 16.94 4.95
CA VAL A 206 -4.37 16.03 4.73
C VAL A 206 -4.37 15.56 3.28
N HIS A 207 -4.37 14.24 3.06
CA HIS A 207 -4.49 13.67 1.72
C HIS A 207 -5.87 13.93 1.09
N GLY A 208 -5.92 13.94 -0.24
CA GLY A 208 -7.15 14.23 -1.00
C GLY A 208 -8.09 13.04 -1.15
N GLY A 209 -9.41 13.31 -1.15
CA GLY A 209 -10.48 12.32 -1.23
C GLY A 209 -10.57 11.45 0.03
N PRO A 210 -11.76 11.00 0.49
CA PRO A 210 -11.78 10.11 1.64
C PRO A 210 -11.18 8.74 1.28
N TRP A 211 -11.31 8.31 0.03
CA TRP A 211 -10.90 6.99 -0.44
C TRP A 211 -9.47 6.97 -1.00
N ALA A 212 -8.56 7.49 -0.20
CA ALA A 212 -7.13 7.44 -0.41
C ALA A 212 -6.45 7.25 0.95
N ARG A 213 -5.14 7.05 0.95
CA ARG A 213 -4.33 7.06 2.16
C ARG A 213 -2.97 7.65 1.85
N ASP A 214 -2.34 8.18 2.88
CA ASP A 214 -0.90 8.31 2.94
C ASP A 214 -0.26 6.93 3.21
N ALA A 215 0.97 6.76 2.72
CA ALA A 215 1.79 5.57 2.94
C ALA A 215 3.22 5.99 3.29
N TRP A 216 3.93 5.09 3.96
CA TRP A 216 5.33 5.30 4.30
C TRP A 216 6.19 5.42 3.06
N GLY A 217 7.04 6.44 3.01
CA GLY A 217 7.95 6.66 1.90
C GLY A 217 8.38 8.12 1.77
N TYR A 218 9.04 8.44 0.66
CA TYR A 218 9.40 9.82 0.35
C TYR A 218 8.16 10.65 -0.07
N ASP A 219 7.80 11.66 0.72
CA ASP A 219 6.79 12.66 0.32
C ASP A 219 7.44 14.04 0.11
N PRO A 220 7.39 14.61 -1.11
CA PRO A 220 8.08 15.87 -1.41
C PRO A 220 7.50 17.09 -0.68
N VAL A 221 6.20 17.08 -0.33
CA VAL A 221 5.55 18.20 0.39
C VAL A 221 5.91 18.14 1.87
N ALA A 222 5.87 16.96 2.48
CA ALA A 222 6.32 16.77 3.85
C ALA A 222 7.80 17.14 4.00
N GLN A 223 8.65 16.74 3.05
CA GLN A 223 10.07 17.12 3.03
C GLN A 223 10.26 18.64 2.91
N LEU A 224 9.52 19.31 2.01
CA LEU A 224 9.57 20.76 1.86
C LEU A 224 9.21 21.49 3.17
N LEU A 225 8.16 21.05 3.85
CA LEU A 225 7.68 21.66 5.09
C LEU A 225 8.62 21.37 6.27
N ALA A 226 9.08 20.12 6.42
CA ALA A 226 10.06 19.74 7.43
C ALA A 226 11.37 20.51 7.26
N ASN A 227 11.83 20.71 6.03
CA ASN A 227 12.98 21.56 5.73
C ASN A 227 12.80 23.03 6.16
N ARG A 228 11.55 23.51 6.29
CA ARG A 228 11.22 24.86 6.80
C ARG A 228 10.95 24.90 8.30
N GLY A 229 11.26 23.83 9.01
CA GLY A 229 11.17 23.77 10.46
C GLY A 229 9.81 23.33 11.00
N TYR A 230 8.92 22.82 10.14
CA TYR A 230 7.61 22.33 10.58
C TYR A 230 7.64 20.84 10.93
N ALA A 231 6.94 20.44 11.98
CA ALA A 231 6.45 19.08 12.06
C ALA A 231 5.32 18.90 11.03
N VAL A 232 5.29 17.77 10.33
CA VAL A 232 4.26 17.46 9.34
C VAL A 232 3.55 16.19 9.77
N LEU A 233 2.27 16.32 10.10
CA LEU A 233 1.42 15.21 10.47
C LEU A 233 0.50 14.86 9.30
N GLN A 234 0.55 13.62 8.86
CA GLN A 234 -0.36 13.01 7.89
C GLN A 234 -1.23 12.01 8.64
N VAL A 235 -2.56 12.13 8.54
CA VAL A 235 -3.50 11.26 9.23
C VAL A 235 -4.34 10.55 8.18
N ASN A 236 -4.31 9.22 8.21
CA ASN A 236 -5.27 8.37 7.54
C ASN A 236 -6.52 8.31 8.43
N TYR A 237 -7.43 9.24 8.17
CA TYR A 237 -8.70 9.41 8.89
C TYR A 237 -9.72 8.33 8.46
N ARG A 238 -10.82 8.14 9.21
CA ARG A 238 -11.84 7.15 8.85
C ARG A 238 -12.30 7.35 7.40
N GLY A 239 -12.41 6.28 6.64
CA GLY A 239 -12.62 6.34 5.19
C GLY A 239 -11.38 6.09 4.35
N SER A 240 -10.18 6.35 4.87
CA SER A 240 -8.95 6.02 4.17
C SER A 240 -8.90 4.54 3.81
N THR A 241 -8.38 4.23 2.64
CA THR A 241 -8.31 2.85 2.14
C THR A 241 -7.26 2.03 2.89
N GLY A 242 -7.30 0.71 2.77
CA GLY A 242 -6.24 -0.16 3.27
C GLY A 242 -6.45 -0.70 4.69
N TYR A 243 -7.51 -0.29 5.39
CA TYR A 243 -7.78 -0.65 6.79
C TYR A 243 -9.12 -1.40 6.97
N GLY A 244 -9.61 -2.07 5.92
CA GLY A 244 -10.85 -2.84 5.96
C GLY A 244 -12.10 -2.04 5.64
N LYS A 245 -13.19 -2.75 5.32
CA LYS A 245 -14.47 -2.11 4.97
C LYS A 245 -15.11 -1.39 6.15
N ALA A 246 -14.90 -1.82 7.40
CA ALA A 246 -15.42 -1.15 8.57
C ALA A 246 -14.81 0.25 8.71
N PHE A 247 -13.48 0.37 8.58
CA PHE A 247 -12.78 1.66 8.62
C PHE A 247 -13.17 2.55 7.43
N TYR A 248 -13.23 1.98 6.23
CA TYR A 248 -13.66 2.68 5.01
C TYR A 248 -15.11 3.19 5.11
N ASN A 249 -16.04 2.35 5.54
CA ASN A 249 -17.47 2.70 5.60
C ASN A 249 -17.82 3.60 6.78
N ALA A 250 -16.96 3.70 7.82
CA ALA A 250 -17.15 4.64 8.93
C ALA A 250 -17.14 6.12 8.49
N ALA A 251 -16.70 6.41 7.26
CA ALA A 251 -16.78 7.74 6.65
C ALA A 251 -18.16 8.07 6.02
N VAL A 252 -19.00 7.07 5.77
CA VAL A 252 -20.24 7.27 5.02
C VAL A 252 -21.20 8.15 5.81
N GLY A 253 -21.51 9.33 5.28
CA GLY A 253 -22.34 10.33 5.96
C GLY A 253 -21.58 11.26 6.91
N GLU A 254 -20.27 11.09 7.07
CA GLU A 254 -19.45 11.78 8.07
C GLU A 254 -18.54 12.88 7.48
N PHE A 255 -18.83 13.35 6.26
CA PHE A 255 -18.13 14.50 5.67
C PHE A 255 -18.32 15.75 6.53
N ALA A 256 -17.20 16.34 6.97
CA ALA A 256 -17.17 17.42 7.96
C ALA A 256 -17.83 17.06 9.32
N GLY A 257 -18.11 15.78 9.55
CA GLY A 257 -18.54 15.19 10.83
C GLY A 257 -17.38 14.48 11.49
N ALA A 258 -17.57 13.20 11.87
CA ALA A 258 -16.57 12.44 12.60
C ALA A 258 -15.23 12.28 11.85
N MET A 259 -15.26 12.33 10.51
CA MET A 259 -14.04 12.37 9.69
C MET A 259 -13.17 13.60 9.95
N HIS A 260 -13.80 14.75 10.24
CA HIS A 260 -13.07 15.97 10.58
C HIS A 260 -12.60 15.94 12.04
N ASP A 261 -13.36 15.31 12.92
CA ASP A 261 -12.94 15.06 14.30
C ASP A 261 -11.65 14.22 14.35
N ASP A 262 -11.49 13.21 13.48
CA ASP A 262 -10.25 12.41 13.39
C ASP A 262 -9.00 13.27 13.13
N LEU A 263 -9.14 14.29 12.27
CA LEU A 263 -8.07 15.23 11.96
C LEU A 263 -7.73 16.13 13.15
N ILE A 264 -8.75 16.59 13.88
CA ILE A 264 -8.58 17.38 15.10
C ILE A 264 -7.92 16.52 16.19
N ASP A 265 -8.38 15.29 16.36
CA ASP A 265 -7.83 14.33 17.33
C ASP A 265 -6.36 14.03 17.04
N GLY A 266 -5.95 13.97 15.76
CA GLY A 266 -4.55 13.86 15.38
C GLY A 266 -3.69 15.06 15.79
N VAL A 267 -4.23 16.27 15.67
CA VAL A 267 -3.54 17.49 16.14
C VAL A 267 -3.44 17.48 17.66
N GLU A 268 -4.51 17.14 18.37
CA GLU A 268 -4.52 17.03 19.83
C GLU A 268 -3.53 15.97 20.34
N TRP A 269 -3.45 14.83 19.64
CA TRP A 269 -2.45 13.80 19.90
C TRP A 269 -1.03 14.36 19.79
N ALA A 270 -0.71 15.08 18.72
CA ALA A 270 0.63 15.64 18.51
C ALA A 270 1.01 16.65 19.60
N ILE A 271 0.06 17.50 20.04
CA ILE A 271 0.24 18.41 21.18
C ILE A 271 0.49 17.63 22.48
N ALA A 272 -0.29 16.58 22.73
CA ALA A 272 -0.14 15.74 23.93
C ALA A 272 1.22 15.00 23.97
N GLN A 273 1.78 14.64 22.81
CA GLN A 273 3.13 14.09 22.70
C GLN A 273 4.24 15.17 22.84
N GLY A 274 3.88 16.45 22.94
CA GLY A 274 4.81 17.57 23.03
C GLY A 274 5.51 17.90 21.72
N ILE A 275 5.01 17.38 20.59
CA ILE A 275 5.57 17.63 19.25
C ILE A 275 5.21 19.05 18.79
N ALA A 276 3.96 19.46 19.00
CA ALA A 276 3.40 20.77 18.65
C ALA A 276 3.16 21.65 19.88
#